data_AF-A0A3C1CHN2-F1
#
_entry.id   AF-A0A3C1CHN2-F1
#
_cell.length_a   1.000
_cell.length_b   1.000
_cell.length_c   1.000
_cell.angle_alpha   90.00
_cell.angle_beta   90.00
_cell.angle_gamma   90.00
#
_symmetry.space_group_name_H-M   'P 1'
#
loop_
_entity.id
_entity.type
_entity.pdbx_description
1 polymer ?
#
loop_
_entity_poly.entity_id
_entity_poly.type
_entity_poly.pdbx_seq_one_letter_code
_entity_poly.pdbx_strand_id
1 'polypeptide(L)'
;RAGDTVALVSDAGTPAVSDPGARLVSAAIRAGVEVTVVPGPNAAVSALVVSGMATDRFSFEGFLPRRGADRRRRLAGLAADRRTVLLHETAPRLAATLAELAQACGADRKVAVARELTKLHEEVWRGRLGQAAAEFSARPVMGEIVVVLEGAPAPAGPDDDEVRLALSDRRSAGDTLRDAASAVSADLEVSRRRVYELGLSLWNTSG
;
A
#
# COMPACT_ATOMS: atom_id res chain seq x y z
N ARG A 1 -8.13 -30.53 -26.20
CA ARG A 1 -9.33 -30.54 -27.06
C ARG A 1 -9.77 -31.96 -27.47
N ALA A 2 -9.32 -33.03 -26.79
CA ALA A 2 -9.77 -34.40 -27.04
C ALA A 2 -11.04 -34.80 -26.28
N GLY A 3 -11.64 -33.87 -25.51
CA GLY A 3 -12.79 -34.12 -24.63
C GLY A 3 -12.41 -34.34 -23.16
N ASP A 4 -11.12 -34.43 -22.84
CA ASP A 4 -10.65 -34.65 -21.47
C ASP A 4 -10.95 -33.48 -20.53
N THR A 5 -11.28 -33.81 -19.28
CA THR A 5 -11.40 -32.86 -18.17
C THR A 5 -10.06 -32.79 -17.43
N VAL A 6 -9.53 -31.58 -17.25
CA VAL A 6 -8.23 -31.35 -16.59
C VAL A 6 -8.42 -30.47 -15.37
N ALA A 7 -7.87 -30.89 -14.23
CA ALA A 7 -7.80 -30.08 -13.02
C ALA A 7 -6.39 -29.47 -12.87
N LEU A 8 -6.32 -28.16 -12.65
CA LEU A 8 -5.10 -27.47 -12.27
C LEU A 8 -5.10 -27.24 -10.75
N VAL A 9 -4.08 -27.76 -10.07
CA VAL A 9 -3.85 -27.56 -8.64
C VAL A 9 -2.44 -27.00 -8.42
N SER A 10 -2.24 -26.31 -7.29
CA SER A 10 -0.93 -25.87 -6.79
C SER A 10 -0.61 -26.62 -5.50
N ASP A 11 0.63 -26.54 -5.04
CA ASP A 11 1.05 -27.14 -3.76
C ASP A 11 0.24 -26.55 -2.58
N ALA A 12 -0.15 -25.28 -2.68
CA ALA A 12 -1.02 -24.62 -1.70
C ALA A 12 -1.85 -23.47 -2.30
N GLY A 13 -2.98 -23.18 -1.66
CA GLY A 13 -3.77 -21.98 -1.93
C GLY A 13 -4.57 -22.00 -3.24
N THR A 14 -4.64 -20.84 -3.88
CA THR A 14 -5.39 -20.64 -5.13
C THR A 14 -4.44 -20.78 -6.33
N PRO A 15 -4.59 -21.80 -7.19
CA PRO A 15 -3.70 -21.99 -8.34
C PRO A 15 -3.63 -20.76 -9.26
N ALA A 16 -2.50 -20.62 -9.96
CA ALA A 16 -2.21 -19.50 -10.88
C ALA A 16 -1.98 -18.13 -10.23
N VAL A 17 -2.15 -17.98 -8.91
CA VAL A 17 -1.76 -16.78 -8.16
C VAL A 17 -0.39 -17.03 -7.54
N SER A 18 0.62 -16.28 -7.97
CA SER A 18 2.04 -16.48 -7.57
C SER A 18 2.65 -17.84 -7.94
N ASP A 19 1.98 -18.61 -8.80
CA ASP A 19 2.38 -19.94 -9.31
C ASP A 19 2.25 -20.01 -10.85
N PRO A 20 2.91 -20.97 -11.54
CA PRO A 20 3.03 -20.99 -13.01
C PRO A 20 1.72 -21.22 -13.81
N GLY A 21 0.54 -21.28 -13.18
CA GLY A 21 -0.74 -21.63 -13.81
C GLY A 21 -1.33 -20.58 -14.77
N ALA A 22 -0.97 -19.30 -14.64
CA ALA A 22 -1.62 -18.22 -15.39
C ALA A 22 -1.47 -18.37 -16.92
N ARG A 23 -0.32 -18.87 -17.37
CA ARG A 23 -0.06 -19.10 -18.80
C ARG A 23 -0.93 -20.23 -19.37
N LEU A 24 -1.17 -21.28 -18.58
CA LEU A 24 -2.04 -22.39 -18.97
C LEU A 24 -3.49 -21.91 -19.10
N VAL A 25 -3.99 -21.18 -18.10
CA VAL A 25 -5.35 -20.61 -18.11
C VAL A 25 -5.53 -19.70 -19.33
N SER A 26 -4.58 -18.79 -19.59
CA SER A 26 -4.62 -17.91 -20.77
C SER A 26 -4.60 -18.69 -22.08
N ALA A 27 -3.83 -19.77 -22.18
CA ALA A 27 -3.78 -20.61 -23.37
C ALA A 27 -5.11 -21.37 -23.59
N ALA A 28 -5.72 -21.88 -22.51
CA ALA A 28 -7.03 -22.55 -22.56
C ALA A 28 -8.13 -21.61 -23.05
N ILE A 29 -8.22 -20.40 -22.48
CA ILE A 29 -9.18 -19.37 -22.89
C ILE A 29 -8.99 -19.00 -24.37
N ARG A 30 -7.75 -18.74 -24.81
CA ARG A 30 -7.46 -18.45 -26.23
C ARG A 30 -7.83 -19.60 -27.16
N ALA A 31 -7.81 -20.83 -26.66
CA ALA A 31 -8.25 -22.01 -27.38
C ALA A 31 -9.76 -22.27 -27.26
N GLY A 32 -10.56 -21.34 -26.74
CA GLY A 32 -12.01 -21.51 -26.59
C GLY A 32 -12.39 -22.68 -25.68
N VAL A 33 -11.50 -23.08 -24.78
CA VAL A 33 -11.76 -24.10 -23.77
C VAL A 33 -12.44 -23.42 -22.59
N GLU A 34 -13.54 -24.01 -22.10
CA GLU A 34 -14.20 -23.54 -20.89
C GLU A 34 -13.27 -23.65 -19.69
N VAL A 35 -13.18 -22.58 -18.90
CA VAL A 35 -12.40 -22.54 -17.67
C VAL A 35 -13.32 -22.13 -16.53
N THR A 36 -13.46 -23.02 -15.55
CA THR A 36 -14.20 -22.78 -14.31
C THR A 36 -13.24 -22.70 -13.13
N VAL A 37 -13.62 -21.99 -12.07
CA VAL A 37 -12.83 -21.86 -10.84
C VAL A 37 -13.65 -22.31 -9.63
N VAL A 38 -13.01 -23.03 -8.71
CA VAL A 38 -13.56 -23.34 -7.39
C VAL A 38 -13.01 -22.30 -6.41
N PRO A 39 -13.85 -21.49 -5.73
CA PRO A 39 -13.40 -20.60 -4.67
C PRO A 39 -12.68 -21.39 -3.57
N GLY A 40 -11.60 -20.83 -3.02
CA GLY A 40 -10.78 -21.59 -2.08
C GLY A 40 -9.80 -20.74 -1.28
N PRO A 41 -8.92 -21.40 -0.51
CA PRO A 41 -7.98 -20.74 0.39
C PRO A 41 -7.04 -19.78 -0.34
N ASN A 42 -6.84 -18.60 0.26
CA ASN A 42 -5.87 -17.62 -0.20
C ASN A 42 -5.15 -16.99 1.01
N ALA A 43 -3.86 -17.27 1.14
CA ALA A 43 -3.07 -16.82 2.30
C ALA A 43 -3.05 -15.30 2.44
N ALA A 44 -2.95 -14.54 1.34
CA ALA A 44 -2.92 -13.09 1.36
C ALA A 44 -4.23 -12.49 1.88
N VAL A 45 -5.37 -13.00 1.39
CA VAL A 45 -6.69 -12.54 1.84
C VAL A 45 -6.94 -12.96 3.29
N SER A 46 -6.59 -14.18 3.68
CA SER A 46 -6.69 -14.61 5.09
C SER A 46 -5.84 -13.73 6.01
N ALA A 47 -4.61 -13.40 5.62
CA ALA A 47 -3.74 -12.49 6.35
C ALA A 47 -4.34 -11.09 6.47
N LEU A 48 -4.94 -10.56 5.40
CA LEU A 48 -5.64 -9.28 5.43
C LEU A 48 -6.77 -9.30 6.46
N VAL A 49 -7.60 -10.34 6.48
CA VAL A 49 -8.71 -10.47 7.43
C VAL A 49 -8.21 -10.45 8.88
N VAL A 50 -7.17 -11.23 9.19
CA VAL A 50 -6.63 -11.27 10.56
C VAL A 50 -5.79 -10.03 10.88
N SER A 51 -5.29 -9.26 9.92
CA SER A 51 -4.41 -8.10 10.16
C SER A 51 -5.07 -6.98 10.98
N GLY A 52 -6.39 -6.81 10.84
CA GLY A 52 -7.11 -5.64 11.37
C GLY A 52 -6.92 -4.35 10.55
N MET A 53 -6.37 -4.44 9.34
CA MET A 53 -6.25 -3.31 8.42
C MET A 53 -7.49 -3.10 7.56
N ALA A 54 -7.54 -1.95 6.88
CA ALA A 54 -8.62 -1.62 5.94
C ALA A 54 -8.70 -2.65 4.81
N THR A 55 -9.91 -3.13 4.53
CA THR A 55 -10.19 -4.21 3.57
C THR A 55 -11.02 -3.75 2.37
N ASP A 56 -11.42 -2.47 2.33
CA ASP A 56 -12.19 -1.85 1.25
C ASP A 56 -11.38 -1.81 -0.06
N ARG A 57 -10.09 -1.49 0.02
CA ARG A 57 -9.17 -1.47 -1.11
C ARG A 57 -7.80 -1.96 -0.68
N PHE A 58 -7.30 -2.98 -1.38
CA PHE A 58 -5.97 -3.52 -1.16
C PHE A 58 -5.26 -3.81 -2.48
N SER A 59 -3.93 -3.90 -2.43
CA SER A 59 -3.07 -4.36 -3.53
C SER A 59 -2.35 -5.63 -3.12
N PHE A 60 -2.36 -6.63 -3.99
CA PHE A 60 -1.55 -7.83 -3.84
C PHE A 60 -0.30 -7.71 -4.69
N GLU A 61 0.86 -7.80 -4.04
CA GLU A 61 2.16 -7.59 -4.64
C GLU A 61 2.96 -8.91 -4.75
N GLY A 62 2.47 -10.01 -4.16
CA GLY A 62 3.21 -11.26 -4.11
C GLY A 62 4.60 -11.07 -3.50
N PHE A 63 5.63 -11.68 -4.08
CA PHE A 63 7.00 -11.54 -3.61
C PHE A 63 7.70 -10.33 -4.23
N LEU A 64 8.40 -9.54 -3.41
CA LEU A 64 9.33 -8.53 -3.92
C LEU A 64 10.52 -9.18 -4.64
N PRO A 65 11.07 -8.54 -5.70
CA PRO A 65 12.27 -9.00 -6.37
C PRO A 65 13.43 -9.08 -5.38
N ARG A 66 14.35 -10.03 -5.56
CA ARG A 66 15.41 -10.28 -4.58
C ARG A 66 16.36 -9.10 -4.39
N ARG A 67 16.60 -8.31 -5.44
CA ARG A 67 17.55 -7.18 -5.46
C ARG A 67 17.38 -6.34 -6.73
N GLY A 68 18.15 -5.26 -6.84
CA GLY A 68 18.32 -4.48 -8.06
C GLY A 68 17.29 -3.37 -8.26
N ALA A 69 17.28 -2.80 -9.46
CA ALA A 69 16.46 -1.63 -9.79
C ALA A 69 14.96 -1.89 -9.66
N ASP A 70 14.50 -3.09 -10.02
CA ASP A 70 13.10 -3.48 -9.90
C ASP A 70 12.63 -3.51 -8.44
N ARG A 71 13.44 -4.08 -7.53
CA ARG A 71 13.13 -4.06 -6.09
C ARG A 71 12.99 -2.62 -5.57
N ARG A 72 13.94 -1.75 -5.88
CA ARG A 72 13.90 -0.33 -5.46
C ARG A 72 12.66 0.38 -6.00
N ARG A 73 12.34 0.18 -7.27
CA ARG A 73 11.14 0.76 -7.90
C ARG A 73 9.87 0.28 -7.19
N ARG A 74 9.76 -1.01 -6.90
CA ARG A 74 8.60 -1.56 -6.19
C ARG A 74 8.49 -0.99 -4.78
N LEU A 75 9.57 -0.94 -4.01
CA LEU A 75 9.58 -0.31 -2.68
C LEU A 75 9.14 1.17 -2.72
N ALA A 76 9.61 1.94 -3.71
CA ALA A 76 9.18 3.33 -3.89
C ALA A 76 7.67 3.44 -4.21
N GLY A 77 7.14 2.51 -5.01
CA GLY A 77 5.71 2.40 -5.25
C GLY A 77 4.92 2.11 -3.98
N LEU A 78 5.40 1.20 -3.13
CA LEU A 78 4.75 0.85 -1.85
C LEU A 78 4.73 2.03 -0.88
N ALA A 79 5.77 2.87 -0.89
CA ALA A 79 5.83 4.04 -0.03
C ALA A 79 4.68 5.03 -0.31
N ALA A 80 4.24 5.11 -1.58
CA ALA A 80 3.18 6.00 -2.05
C ALA A 80 1.79 5.34 -2.19
N ASP A 81 1.68 4.01 -2.20
CA ASP A 81 0.40 3.32 -2.37
C ASP A 81 -0.49 3.54 -1.14
N ARG A 82 -1.65 4.16 -1.35
CA ARG A 82 -2.62 4.50 -0.30
C ARG A 82 -3.52 3.34 0.11
N ARG A 83 -3.45 2.20 -0.59
CA ARG A 83 -4.22 0.99 -0.27
C ARG A 83 -3.45 0.12 0.73
N THR A 84 -4.14 -0.75 1.44
CA THR A 84 -3.48 -1.83 2.19
C THR A 84 -2.71 -2.71 1.22
N VAL A 85 -1.43 -3.01 1.50
CA VAL A 85 -0.57 -3.80 0.62
C VAL A 85 -0.35 -5.19 1.23
N LEU A 86 -0.51 -6.23 0.40
CA LEU A 86 -0.28 -7.63 0.76
C LEU A 86 0.96 -8.17 0.05
N LEU A 87 1.96 -8.58 0.81
CA LEU A 87 3.22 -9.12 0.33
C LEU A 87 3.40 -10.54 0.82
N HIS A 88 3.79 -11.45 -0.06
CA HIS A 88 4.36 -12.72 0.36
C HIS A 88 5.85 -12.53 0.65
N GLU A 89 6.32 -13.20 1.70
CA GLU A 89 7.75 -13.23 2.01
C GLU A 89 8.17 -14.58 2.60
N THR A 90 9.45 -14.90 2.49
CA THR A 90 10.02 -16.10 3.10
C THR A 90 10.77 -15.74 4.37
N ALA A 91 10.81 -16.68 5.32
CA ALA A 91 11.44 -16.43 6.61
C ALA A 91 12.91 -15.94 6.54
N PRO A 92 13.78 -16.47 5.66
CA PRO A 92 15.15 -15.98 5.53
C PRO A 92 15.27 -14.53 5.01
N ARG A 93 14.21 -14.00 4.38
CA ARG A 93 14.17 -12.67 3.78
C ARG A 93 13.43 -11.65 4.65
N LEU A 94 12.63 -12.11 5.60
CA LEU A 94 11.68 -11.27 6.33
C LEU A 94 12.34 -10.04 6.98
N ALA A 95 13.39 -10.25 7.77
CA ALA A 95 14.05 -9.17 8.51
C ALA A 95 14.58 -8.08 7.57
N ALA A 96 15.27 -8.47 6.49
CA ALA A 96 15.78 -7.54 5.49
C ALA A 96 14.65 -6.78 4.78
N THR A 97 13.58 -7.48 4.39
CA THR A 97 12.43 -6.84 3.74
C THR A 97 11.72 -5.86 4.67
N LEU A 98 11.52 -6.19 5.95
CA LEU A 98 10.91 -5.28 6.93
C LEU A 98 11.78 -4.03 7.17
N ALA A 99 13.11 -4.20 7.24
CA ALA A 99 14.04 -3.08 7.38
C ALA A 99 13.97 -2.13 6.18
N GLU A 100 13.97 -2.66 4.95
CA GLU A 100 13.84 -1.84 3.74
C GLU A 100 12.47 -1.17 3.62
N LEU A 101 11.39 -1.86 4.02
CA LEU A 101 10.06 -1.26 4.10
C LEU A 101 10.05 -0.12 5.12
N ALA A 102 10.67 -0.29 6.29
CA ALA A 102 10.74 0.76 7.31
C ALA A 102 11.50 1.99 6.78
N GLN A 103 12.56 1.78 6.01
CA GLN A 103 13.31 2.86 5.36
C GLN A 103 12.49 3.57 4.27
N ALA A 104 11.77 2.82 3.43
CA ALA A 104 11.03 3.38 2.30
C ALA A 104 9.69 4.01 2.71
N CYS A 105 8.94 3.37 3.60
CA CYS A 105 7.56 3.74 3.95
C CYS A 105 7.46 4.55 5.26
N GLY A 106 8.58 4.68 5.98
CA GLY A 106 8.65 5.27 7.31
C GLY A 106 8.47 4.22 8.42
N ALA A 107 9.28 4.33 9.47
CA ALA A 107 9.29 3.38 10.59
C ALA A 107 7.94 3.30 11.34
N ASP A 108 7.14 4.36 11.27
CA ASP A 108 5.86 4.44 11.96
C ASP A 108 4.69 3.79 11.21
N ARG A 109 4.86 3.40 9.94
CA ARG A 109 3.78 2.75 9.18
C ARG A 109 3.34 1.46 9.88
N LYS A 110 2.03 1.26 10.05
CA LYS A 110 1.55 0.01 10.65
C LYS A 110 1.79 -1.17 9.72
N VAL A 111 2.06 -2.32 10.32
CA VAL A 111 2.28 -3.58 9.64
C VAL A 111 1.74 -4.73 10.49
N ALA A 112 1.21 -5.75 9.83
CA ALA A 112 0.97 -7.05 10.42
C ALA A 112 1.82 -8.11 9.69
N VAL A 113 2.37 -9.05 10.44
CA VAL A 113 3.11 -10.19 9.92
C VAL A 113 2.36 -11.44 10.33
N ALA A 114 1.67 -12.04 9.36
CA ALA A 114 0.93 -13.28 9.53
C ALA A 114 1.80 -14.45 9.06
N ARG A 115 1.99 -15.43 9.93
CA ARG A 115 2.93 -16.52 9.72
C ARG A 115 2.25 -17.85 9.93
N GLU A 116 2.56 -18.82 9.08
CA GLU A 116 2.09 -20.20 9.21
C GLU A 116 0.57 -20.29 9.40
N LEU A 117 -0.18 -19.45 8.65
CA LEU A 117 -1.65 -19.42 8.72
C LEU A 117 -2.23 -20.81 8.53
N THR A 118 -3.22 -21.14 9.35
CA THR A 118 -3.94 -22.41 9.48
C THR A 118 -3.11 -23.58 10.03
N LYS A 119 -1.83 -23.38 10.37
CA LYS A 119 -0.94 -24.42 10.89
C LYS A 119 -0.80 -24.33 12.42
N LEU A 120 -0.17 -25.34 13.02
CA LEU A 120 0.02 -25.44 14.48
C LEU A 120 0.73 -24.22 15.10
N HIS A 121 1.62 -23.58 14.34
CA HIS A 121 2.42 -22.44 14.78
C HIS A 121 1.95 -21.12 14.14
N GLU A 122 0.64 -21.01 13.86
CA GLU A 122 0.05 -19.76 13.38
C GLU A 122 0.35 -18.60 14.35
N GLU A 123 0.85 -17.50 13.79
CA GLU A 123 1.17 -16.28 14.53
C GLU A 123 0.78 -15.06 13.71
N VAL A 124 0.10 -14.09 14.33
CA VAL A 124 -0.17 -12.78 13.72
C VAL A 124 0.39 -11.69 14.61
N TRP A 125 1.58 -11.21 14.26
CA TRP A 125 2.22 -10.07 14.90
C TRP A 125 1.70 -8.76 14.31
N ARG A 126 1.50 -7.72 15.13
CA ARG A 126 1.03 -6.40 14.69
C ARG A 126 1.82 -5.30 15.39
N GLY A 127 2.13 -4.23 14.67
CA GLY A 127 2.85 -3.09 15.21
C GLY A 127 3.26 -2.10 14.13
N ARG A 128 4.34 -1.36 14.37
CA ARG A 128 4.95 -0.45 13.39
C ARG A 128 6.13 -1.11 12.69
N LEU A 129 6.44 -0.68 11.47
CA LEU A 129 7.54 -1.24 10.68
C LEU A 129 8.89 -1.24 11.42
N GLY A 130 9.21 -0.16 12.15
CA GLY A 130 10.44 -0.11 12.95
C GLY A 130 10.50 -1.18 14.04
N GLN A 131 9.37 -1.43 14.70
CA GLN A 131 9.24 -2.49 15.72
C GLN A 131 9.33 -3.87 15.08
N ALA A 132 8.69 -4.06 13.92
CA ALA A 132 8.74 -5.32 13.19
C ALA A 132 10.17 -5.66 12.75
N ALA A 133 10.90 -4.67 12.20
CA ALA A 133 12.28 -4.85 11.78
C ALA A 133 13.18 -5.27 12.95
N ALA A 134 13.00 -4.65 14.13
CA ALA A 134 13.75 -5.03 15.34
C ALA A 134 13.36 -6.43 15.84
N GLU A 135 12.07 -6.73 15.97
CA GLU A 135 11.54 -8.00 16.45
C GLU A 135 12.04 -9.18 15.61
N PHE A 136 11.83 -9.13 14.29
CA PHE A 136 12.16 -10.25 13.40
C PHE A 136 13.65 -10.32 13.03
N SER A 137 14.43 -9.28 13.36
CA SER A 137 15.90 -9.38 13.37
C SER A 137 16.41 -10.09 14.61
N ALA A 138 15.79 -9.89 15.78
CA ALA A 138 16.20 -10.51 17.04
C ALA A 138 15.67 -11.95 17.18
N ARG A 139 14.48 -12.22 16.63
CA ARG A 139 13.83 -13.53 16.65
C ARG A 139 13.60 -14.01 15.22
N PRO A 140 14.60 -14.71 14.61
CA PRO A 140 14.40 -15.38 13.34
C PRO A 140 13.23 -16.36 13.43
N VAL A 141 12.35 -16.28 12.44
CA VAL A 141 11.18 -17.13 12.32
C VAL A 141 11.38 -18.18 11.23
N MET A 142 10.44 -19.12 11.14
CA MET A 142 10.37 -20.15 10.09
C MET A 142 9.00 -20.13 9.42
N GLY A 143 8.94 -20.71 8.22
CA GLY A 143 7.68 -20.94 7.50
C GLY A 143 7.31 -19.86 6.48
N GLU A 144 6.05 -19.92 6.07
CA GLU A 144 5.43 -19.03 5.10
C GLU A 144 4.87 -17.79 5.79
N ILE A 145 5.09 -16.63 5.17
CA ILE A 145 4.75 -15.33 5.76
C ILE A 145 3.99 -14.47 4.75
N VAL A 146 2.96 -13.82 5.25
CA VAL A 146 2.33 -12.67 4.59
C VAL A 146 2.57 -11.43 5.42
N VAL A 147 3.11 -10.39 4.80
CA VAL A 147 3.22 -9.06 5.37
C VAL A 147 2.06 -8.22 4.85
N VAL A 148 1.27 -7.68 5.78
CA VAL A 148 0.16 -6.77 5.49
C VAL A 148 0.57 -5.38 5.94
N LEU A 149 0.75 -4.46 4.99
CA LEU A 149 1.29 -3.13 5.21
C LEU A 149 0.19 -2.09 5.06
N GLU A 150 0.13 -1.14 6.00
CA GLU A 150 -0.82 -0.04 5.96
C GLU A 150 -0.51 0.86 4.75
N GLY A 151 -1.57 1.35 4.10
CA GLY A 151 -1.44 2.30 3.00
C GLY A 151 -0.73 3.58 3.43
N ALA A 152 -0.18 4.29 2.44
CA ALA A 152 0.43 5.59 2.63
C ALA A 152 -0.56 6.55 3.31
N PRO A 153 -0.08 7.38 4.26
CA PRO A 153 -0.92 8.43 4.81
C PRO A 153 -1.44 9.29 3.66
N ALA A 154 -2.62 9.88 3.84
CA ALA A 154 -3.04 10.93 2.93
C ALA A 154 -1.91 11.98 2.85
N PRO A 155 -1.61 12.52 1.66
CA PRO A 155 -0.70 13.66 1.58
C PRO A 155 -1.17 14.71 2.57
N ALA A 156 -0.22 15.33 3.27
CA ALA A 156 -0.53 16.50 4.07
C ALA A 156 -1.24 17.49 3.14
N GLY A 157 -2.38 18.03 3.58
CA GLY A 157 -3.01 19.13 2.85
C GLY A 157 -2.03 20.29 2.70
N PRO A 158 -2.27 21.21 1.77
CA PRO A 158 -1.30 22.23 1.42
C PRO A 158 -0.82 23.02 2.63
N ASP A 159 0.48 23.23 2.70
CA ASP A 159 1.12 23.94 3.81
C ASP A 159 0.82 25.44 3.76
N ASP A 160 1.24 26.18 4.78
CA ASP A 160 0.94 27.61 4.84
C ASP A 160 1.63 28.41 3.73
N ASP A 161 2.78 27.95 3.22
CA ASP A 161 3.52 28.64 2.17
C ASP A 161 2.87 28.44 0.80
N GLU A 162 2.38 27.22 0.52
CA GLU A 162 1.54 26.95 -0.65
C GLU A 162 0.26 27.80 -0.63
N VAL A 163 -0.39 27.92 0.54
CA VAL A 163 -1.56 28.77 0.70
C VAL A 163 -1.21 30.26 0.51
N ARG A 164 -0.08 30.73 1.04
CA ARG A 164 0.40 32.11 0.86
C ARG A 164 0.75 32.41 -0.59
N LEU A 165 1.36 31.47 -1.31
CA LEU A 165 1.69 31.60 -2.72
C LEU A 165 0.41 31.76 -3.56
N ALA A 166 -0.56 30.87 -3.36
CA ALA A 166 -1.85 30.96 -4.05
C ALA A 166 -2.59 32.28 -3.73
N LEU A 167 -2.51 32.75 -2.49
CA LEU A 167 -3.03 34.07 -2.09
C LEU A 167 -2.31 35.23 -2.79
N SER A 168 -0.99 35.16 -2.94
CA SER A 168 -0.20 36.17 -3.65
C SER A 168 -0.54 36.25 -5.13
N ASP A 169 -0.80 35.11 -5.78
CA ASP A 169 -1.24 35.06 -7.18
C ASP A 169 -2.61 35.72 -7.36
N ARG A 170 -3.57 35.40 -6.48
CA ARG A 170 -4.91 36.01 -6.46
C ARG A 170 -4.83 37.52 -6.20
N ARG A 171 -3.96 37.95 -5.29
CA ARG A 171 -3.71 39.38 -5.04
C ARG A 171 -3.22 40.09 -6.29
N SER A 172 -2.26 39.47 -7.00
CA SER A 172 -1.67 40.02 -8.22
C SER A 172 -2.68 40.09 -9.36
N ALA A 173 -3.68 39.21 -9.35
CA ALA A 173 -4.84 39.25 -10.25
C ALA A 173 -5.88 40.33 -9.87
N GLY A 174 -5.71 41.04 -8.75
CA GLY A 174 -6.58 42.11 -8.30
C GLY A 174 -7.71 41.69 -7.36
N ASP A 175 -7.72 40.44 -6.88
CA ASP A 175 -8.76 39.97 -5.98
C ASP A 175 -8.71 40.69 -4.63
N THR A 176 -9.88 40.94 -4.04
CA THR A 176 -9.96 41.35 -2.64
C THR A 176 -9.52 40.20 -1.72
N LEU A 177 -9.04 40.49 -0.52
CA LEU A 177 -8.68 39.45 0.46
C LEU A 177 -9.83 38.45 0.69
N ARG A 178 -11.08 38.95 0.71
CA ARG A 178 -12.26 38.10 0.90
C ARG A 178 -12.47 37.14 -0.27
N ASP A 179 -12.27 37.59 -1.49
CA ASP A 179 -12.49 36.79 -2.70
C ASP A 179 -11.34 35.81 -2.89
N ALA A 180 -10.09 36.27 -2.73
CA ALA A 180 -8.90 35.43 -2.72
C ALA A 180 -9.01 34.31 -1.67
N ALA A 181 -9.44 34.62 -0.45
CA ALA A 181 -9.62 33.62 0.60
C ALA A 181 -10.76 32.63 0.30
N SER A 182 -11.79 33.02 -0.46
CA SER A 182 -12.84 32.11 -0.93
C SER A 182 -12.29 31.13 -1.95
N ALA A 183 -11.61 31.67 -2.96
CA ALA A 183 -11.11 30.90 -4.10
C ALA A 183 -10.02 29.92 -3.67
N VAL A 184 -9.01 30.38 -2.92
CA VAL A 184 -7.90 29.53 -2.45
C VAL A 184 -8.40 28.45 -1.49
N SER A 185 -9.39 28.74 -0.64
CA SER A 185 -10.00 27.73 0.24
C SER A 185 -10.68 26.61 -0.55
N ALA A 186 -11.36 26.95 -1.64
CA ALA A 186 -12.01 25.97 -2.50
C ALA A 186 -11.00 25.18 -3.34
N ASP A 187 -10.03 25.88 -3.95
CA ASP A 187 -9.04 25.28 -4.85
C ASP A 187 -8.10 24.32 -4.12
N LEU A 188 -7.73 24.64 -2.88
CA LEU A 188 -6.79 23.88 -2.07
C LEU A 188 -7.47 22.99 -1.01
N GLU A 189 -8.80 22.97 -0.97
CA GLU A 189 -9.60 22.23 0.03
C GLU A 189 -9.19 22.47 1.50
N VAL A 190 -8.75 23.69 1.82
CA VAL A 190 -8.34 24.10 3.17
C VAL A 190 -9.35 25.01 3.82
N SER A 191 -9.35 25.11 5.15
CA SER A 191 -10.32 25.93 5.87
C SER A 191 -10.21 27.41 5.48
N ARG A 192 -11.34 28.01 5.10
CA ARG A 192 -11.40 29.44 4.72
C ARG A 192 -10.84 30.36 5.80
N ARG A 193 -11.05 30.00 7.07
CA ARG A 193 -10.52 30.75 8.21
C ARG A 193 -8.99 30.80 8.19
N ARG A 194 -8.32 29.65 8.02
CA ARG A 194 -6.86 29.55 7.90
C ARG A 194 -6.34 30.41 6.75
N VAL A 195 -6.96 30.29 5.57
CA VAL A 195 -6.59 31.08 4.39
C VAL A 195 -6.73 32.58 4.65
N TYR A 196 -7.83 33.02 5.26
CA TYR A 196 -8.06 34.43 5.56
C TYR A 196 -7.05 34.98 6.57
N GLU A 197 -6.75 34.23 7.64
CA GLU A 197 -5.74 34.60 8.64
C GLU A 197 -4.34 34.76 8.02
N LEU A 198 -3.96 33.88 7.09
CA LEU A 198 -2.71 33.98 6.33
C LEU A 198 -2.70 35.15 5.34
N GLY A 199 -3.85 35.48 4.74
CA GLY A 199 -3.96 36.59 3.80
C GLY A 199 -3.93 37.96 4.47
N LEU A 200 -4.29 38.08 5.75
CA LEU A 200 -4.22 39.35 6.49
C LEU A 200 -2.81 39.94 6.52
N SER A 201 -1.78 39.11 6.77
CA SER A 201 -0.40 39.59 6.78
C SER A 201 0.06 40.04 5.39
N LEU A 202 -0.32 39.30 4.34
CA LEU A 202 -0.01 39.65 2.96
C LEU A 202 -0.65 40.99 2.55
N TRP A 203 -1.95 41.18 2.82
CA TRP A 203 -2.66 42.41 2.43
C TRP A 203 -2.33 43.62 3.30
N ASN A 204 -1.97 43.43 4.56
CA ASN A 204 -1.58 44.53 5.46
C ASN A 204 -0.17 45.05 5.21
N THR A 205 0.65 44.39 4.39
CA THR A 205 2.00 44.88 4.02
C THR A 205 1.94 45.99 2.95
N SER A 206 0.75 46.43 2.53
CA SER A 206 0.54 47.67 1.78
C SER A 206 0.10 48.80 2.70
N GLY A 207 1.05 49.31 3.47
CA GLY A 207 0.98 50.58 4.20
C GLY A 207 2.31 51.29 4.05
#